data_AF-A0A6N2LVN8-F1
#
_entry.id   AF-A0A6N2LVN8-F1
#
_cell.length_a   1.000
_cell.length_b   1.000
_cell.length_c   1.000
_cell.angle_alpha   90.00
_cell.angle_beta   90.00
_cell.angle_gamma   90.00
#
_symmetry.space_group_name_H-M   'P 1'
#
loop_
_entity.id
_entity.type
_entity.pdbx_description
1 polymer ?
#
loop_
_entity_poly.entity_id
_entity_poly.type
_entity_poly.pdbx_seq_one_letter_code
_entity_poly.pdbx_strand_id
1 'polypeptide(L)'
;MVILDRSLRSIQKIRQTSDGEEDIDWLRISEMQKRIAPFRNKSIDKWQRKTQNISEQVAAYMRDPTKMVRQMQQRRSAIGVFGDVPESTSNAKGEETHPDGDPELLNDSEFYQQLLKEFFENVDPSSTETTFYALKRLQTKKRKIVDRRASKSRKIRYTVHEKIVNFMAPRPMNIPPMAPKVFENLFGLKAQKSSVDS
;
A
#
# COMPACT_ATOMS: atom_id res chain seq x y z
N MET A 1 4.60 -85.64 -34.62
CA MET A 1 5.23 -85.32 -33.32
C MET A 1 6.28 -84.18 -33.38
N VAL A 2 6.43 -83.45 -34.49
CA VAL A 2 7.47 -82.39 -34.65
C VAL A 2 6.91 -80.96 -34.49
N ILE A 3 5.59 -80.77 -34.66
CA ILE A 3 4.94 -79.46 -34.66
C ILE A 3 4.72 -78.92 -33.23
N LEU A 4 4.39 -79.81 -32.28
CA LEU A 4 4.18 -79.44 -30.87
C LEU A 4 5.49 -78.98 -30.20
N ASP A 5 6.63 -79.52 -30.62
CA ASP A 5 7.93 -79.24 -30.03
C ASP A 5 8.48 -77.86 -30.45
N ARG A 6 8.12 -77.36 -31.65
CA ARG A 6 8.41 -75.96 -32.04
C ARG A 6 7.56 -74.94 -31.27
N SER A 7 6.31 -75.28 -30.97
CA SER A 7 5.38 -74.40 -30.24
C SER A 7 5.82 -74.21 -28.79
N LEU A 8 6.22 -75.29 -28.10
CA LEU A 8 6.71 -75.21 -26.72
C LEU A 8 8.03 -74.43 -26.60
N ARG A 9 8.95 -74.58 -27.56
CA ARG A 9 10.19 -73.77 -27.61
C ARG A 9 9.93 -72.29 -27.89
N SER A 10 8.92 -71.97 -28.71
CA SER A 10 8.52 -70.58 -28.97
C SER A 10 7.91 -69.93 -27.73
N ILE A 11 7.07 -70.67 -26.98
CA ILE A 11 6.43 -70.18 -25.75
C ILE A 11 7.45 -70.02 -24.61
N GLN A 12 8.42 -70.94 -24.49
CA GLN A 12 9.54 -70.78 -23.54
C GLN A 12 10.45 -69.61 -23.90
N LYS A 13 10.69 -69.36 -25.21
CA LYS A 13 11.50 -68.23 -25.67
C LYS A 13 10.81 -66.88 -25.45
N ILE A 14 9.49 -66.81 -25.63
CA ILE A 14 8.68 -65.61 -25.32
C ILE A 14 8.63 -65.34 -23.82
N ARG A 15 8.50 -66.38 -22.98
CA ARG A 15 8.59 -66.23 -21.51
C ARG A 15 9.97 -65.78 -21.03
N GLN A 16 11.05 -66.29 -21.62
CA GLN A 16 12.41 -65.88 -21.26
C GLN A 16 12.78 -64.47 -21.74
N THR A 17 12.17 -63.97 -22.81
CA THR A 17 12.36 -62.57 -23.25
C THR A 17 11.48 -61.59 -22.47
N SER A 18 10.27 -61.99 -22.07
CA SER A 18 9.30 -61.14 -21.35
C SER A 18 9.74 -60.79 -19.94
N ASP A 19 10.18 -61.76 -19.14
CA ASP A 19 10.59 -61.51 -17.74
C ASP A 19 11.85 -60.63 -17.66
N GLY A 20 12.78 -60.78 -18.61
CA GLY A 20 14.01 -59.98 -18.66
C GLY A 20 13.81 -58.57 -19.20
N GLU A 21 12.90 -58.37 -20.13
CA GLU A 21 12.62 -57.07 -20.76
C GLU A 21 11.80 -56.16 -19.84
N GLU A 22 10.83 -56.71 -19.10
CA GLU A 22 10.12 -55.98 -18.04
C GLU A 22 11.07 -55.54 -16.92
N ASP A 23 11.97 -56.41 -16.47
CA ASP A 23 12.96 -56.06 -15.46
C ASP A 23 13.90 -54.93 -15.93
N ILE A 24 14.28 -54.93 -17.21
CA ILE A 24 15.10 -53.87 -17.82
C ILE A 24 14.32 -52.55 -17.89
N ASP A 25 13.05 -52.59 -18.26
CA ASP A 25 12.20 -51.39 -18.32
C ASP A 25 11.97 -50.81 -16.92
N TRP A 26 11.69 -51.64 -15.92
CA TRP A 26 11.56 -51.23 -14.52
C TRP A 26 12.87 -50.68 -13.95
N LEU A 27 14.02 -51.27 -14.30
CA LEU A 27 15.34 -50.75 -13.95
C LEU A 27 15.58 -49.36 -14.56
N ARG A 28 15.21 -49.17 -15.82
CA ARG A 28 15.35 -47.89 -16.52
C ARG A 28 14.45 -46.81 -15.91
N ILE A 29 13.21 -47.16 -15.55
CA ILE A 29 12.28 -46.28 -14.84
C ILE A 29 12.81 -45.94 -13.44
N SER A 30 13.32 -46.93 -12.70
CA SER A 30 13.94 -46.75 -11.38
C SER A 30 15.12 -45.80 -11.44
N GLU A 31 16.01 -45.96 -12.43
CA GLU A 31 17.18 -45.11 -12.56
C GLU A 31 16.80 -43.68 -12.96
N MET A 32 15.81 -43.51 -13.84
CA MET A 32 15.23 -42.21 -14.16
C MET A 32 14.60 -41.55 -12.92
N GLN A 33 13.84 -42.30 -12.12
CA GLN A 33 13.24 -41.81 -10.87
C GLN A 33 14.32 -41.39 -9.86
N LYS A 34 15.41 -42.17 -9.73
CA LYS A 34 16.58 -41.79 -8.90
C LYS A 34 17.21 -40.48 -9.36
N ARG A 35 17.36 -40.27 -10.67
CA ARG A 35 17.90 -39.03 -11.25
C ARG A 35 17.00 -37.82 -10.98
N ILE A 36 15.68 -37.98 -11.01
CA ILE A 36 14.71 -36.88 -10.80
C ILE A 36 14.40 -36.66 -9.30
N ALA A 37 14.68 -37.64 -8.43
CA ALA A 37 14.36 -37.58 -7.00
C ALA A 37 14.84 -36.29 -6.29
N PRO A 38 16.06 -35.75 -6.55
CA PRO A 38 16.50 -34.51 -5.92
C PRO A 38 15.61 -33.31 -6.29
N PHE A 39 15.24 -33.19 -7.57
CA PHE A 39 14.37 -32.12 -8.06
C PHE A 39 12.95 -32.26 -7.52
N ARG A 40 12.40 -33.48 -7.56
CA ARG A 40 11.06 -33.79 -7.03
C ARG A 40 10.99 -33.46 -5.55
N ASN A 41 11.91 -33.98 -4.74
CA ASN A 41 11.90 -33.78 -3.29
C ASN A 41 12.07 -32.29 -2.96
N LYS A 42 13.00 -31.58 -3.64
CA LYS A 42 13.16 -30.12 -3.45
C LYS A 42 11.90 -29.34 -3.78
N SER A 43 11.19 -29.74 -4.84
CA SER A 43 9.93 -29.10 -5.24
C SER A 43 8.81 -29.41 -4.23
N ILE A 44 8.67 -30.66 -3.81
CA ILE A 44 7.70 -31.09 -2.78
C ILE A 44 7.96 -30.35 -1.47
N ASP A 45 9.21 -30.29 -1.00
CA ASP A 45 9.56 -29.59 0.24
C ASP A 45 9.26 -28.09 0.15
N LYS A 46 9.51 -27.46 -1.00
CA LYS A 46 9.17 -26.05 -1.24
C LYS A 46 7.66 -25.83 -1.14
N TRP A 47 6.87 -26.68 -1.80
CA TRP A 47 5.41 -26.61 -1.76
C TRP A 47 4.88 -26.88 -0.36
N GLN A 48 5.38 -27.92 0.32
CA GLN A 48 4.97 -28.26 1.68
C GLN A 48 5.22 -27.10 2.64
N ARG A 49 6.42 -26.49 2.61
CA ARG A 49 6.75 -25.33 3.47
C ARG A 49 5.83 -24.13 3.19
N LYS A 50 5.54 -23.85 1.91
CA LYS A 50 4.66 -22.75 1.51
C LYS A 50 3.23 -22.99 2.02
N THR A 51 2.69 -24.17 1.77
CA THR A 51 1.30 -24.50 2.13
C THR A 51 1.10 -24.65 3.63
N GLN A 52 2.08 -25.25 4.34
CA GLN A 52 2.02 -25.43 5.78
C GLN A 52 1.94 -24.09 6.51
N ASN A 53 2.78 -23.12 6.14
CA ASN A 53 2.78 -21.80 6.77
C ASN A 53 1.45 -21.05 6.55
N ILE A 54 0.86 -21.16 5.36
CA ILE A 54 -0.46 -20.57 5.06
C ILE A 54 -1.55 -21.25 5.90
N SER A 55 -1.54 -22.58 5.99
CA SER A 55 -2.54 -23.33 6.75
C SER A 55 -2.48 -23.03 8.26
N GLU A 56 -1.28 -22.87 8.81
CA GLU A 56 -1.09 -22.49 10.23
C GLU A 56 -1.57 -21.06 10.50
N GLN A 57 -1.29 -20.12 9.59
CA GLN A 57 -1.81 -18.75 9.69
C GLN A 57 -3.34 -18.74 9.62
N VAL A 58 -3.94 -19.41 8.63
CA VAL A 58 -5.41 -19.50 8.51
C VAL A 58 -6.02 -20.17 9.74
N ALA A 59 -5.43 -21.25 10.26
CA ALA A 59 -5.90 -21.88 11.48
C ALA A 59 -5.77 -20.98 12.72
N ALA A 60 -4.76 -20.11 12.78
CA ALA A 60 -4.62 -19.11 13.83
C ALA A 60 -5.70 -18.01 13.71
N TYR A 61 -5.99 -17.55 12.49
CA TYR A 61 -7.08 -16.59 12.23
C TYR A 61 -8.46 -17.17 12.54
N MET A 62 -8.71 -18.43 12.16
CA MET A 62 -9.99 -19.10 12.34
C MET A 62 -10.25 -19.57 13.78
N ARG A 63 -9.25 -19.50 14.67
CA ARG A 63 -9.45 -19.74 16.11
C ARG A 63 -10.36 -18.70 16.76
N ASP A 64 -10.32 -17.45 16.30
CA ASP A 64 -11.21 -16.38 16.74
C ASP A 64 -11.39 -15.33 15.63
N PRO A 65 -12.35 -15.56 14.71
CA PRO A 65 -12.61 -14.63 13.62
C PRO A 65 -13.16 -13.28 14.12
N THR A 66 -13.83 -13.26 15.28
CA THR A 66 -14.43 -12.04 15.83
C THR A 66 -13.35 -11.06 16.26
N LYS A 67 -12.29 -11.53 16.91
CA LYS A 67 -11.16 -10.69 17.32
C LYS A 67 -10.46 -10.02 16.14
N MET A 68 -10.30 -10.72 15.02
CA MET A 68 -9.70 -10.16 13.81
C MET A 68 -10.57 -9.05 13.22
N VAL A 69 -11.88 -9.30 13.08
CA VAL A 69 -12.82 -8.30 12.54
C VAL A 69 -12.81 -7.03 13.39
N ARG A 70 -12.77 -7.18 14.71
CA ARG A 70 -12.67 -6.06 15.66
C ARG A 70 -11.39 -5.25 15.55
N GLN A 71 -10.27 -5.91 15.23
CA GLN A 71 -8.99 -5.24 15.00
C GLN A 71 -9.00 -4.43 13.70
N MET A 72 -9.70 -4.90 12.68
CA MET A 72 -9.84 -4.21 11.39
C MET A 72 -10.86 -3.07 11.43
N GLN A 73 -11.89 -3.15 12.29
CA GLN A 73 -12.91 -2.10 12.39
C GLN A 73 -12.34 -0.83 13.04
N GLN A 74 -12.51 0.32 12.38
CA GLN A 74 -12.19 1.63 12.89
C GLN A 74 -13.40 2.27 13.57
N ARG A 75 -13.13 3.17 14.51
CA ARG A 75 -14.18 4.01 15.08
C ARG A 75 -14.50 5.16 14.12
N ARG A 76 -15.78 5.53 14.00
CA ARG A 76 -16.21 6.71 13.22
C ARG A 76 -15.43 7.98 13.54
N SER A 77 -15.03 8.15 14.81
CA SER A 77 -14.21 9.28 15.27
C SER A 77 -12.80 9.33 14.69
N ALA A 78 -12.27 8.23 14.15
CA ALA A 78 -10.95 8.19 13.52
C ALA A 78 -10.93 8.85 12.14
N ILE A 79 -12.09 9.00 11.51
CA ILE A 79 -12.24 9.60 10.19
C ILE A 79 -12.92 10.96 10.37
N GLY A 80 -12.19 12.02 10.08
CA GLY A 80 -12.78 13.36 10.03
C GLY A 80 -13.79 13.42 8.88
N VAL A 81 -15.09 13.35 9.20
CA VAL A 81 -16.15 13.54 8.23
C VAL A 81 -16.04 14.97 7.68
N PHE A 82 -15.71 15.09 6.40
CA PHE A 82 -15.55 16.39 5.77
C PHE A 82 -16.94 17.02 5.58
N GLY A 83 -17.20 18.10 6.31
CA GLY A 83 -18.50 18.81 6.30
C GLY A 83 -19.21 18.87 7.64
N ASP A 84 -18.66 18.28 8.71
CA ASP A 84 -19.21 18.42 10.05
C ASP A 84 -18.96 19.84 10.55
N VAL A 85 -20.00 20.68 10.48
CA VAL A 85 -20.02 22.00 11.11
C VAL A 85 -20.06 21.74 12.61
N PRO A 86 -19.14 22.28 13.42
CA PRO A 86 -19.16 22.06 14.86
C PRO A 86 -20.30 22.90 15.45
N GLU A 87 -21.52 22.36 15.46
CA GLU A 87 -22.61 22.95 16.21
C GLU A 87 -22.56 22.45 17.66
N SER A 88 -22.68 23.40 18.57
CA SER A 88 -22.40 23.25 19.98
C SER A 88 -23.55 22.57 20.71
N THR A 89 -23.22 21.59 21.58
CA THR A 89 -23.97 21.16 22.78
C THR A 89 -25.43 20.67 22.61
N SER A 90 -25.69 19.38 22.85
CA SER A 90 -26.67 18.89 23.85
C SER A 90 -26.74 17.36 23.91
N ASN A 91 -26.97 16.85 25.11
CA ASN A 91 -27.05 15.42 25.47
C ASN A 91 -28.31 14.72 24.94
N ALA A 92 -28.18 13.41 24.70
CA ALA A 92 -29.05 12.31 25.14
C ALA A 92 -29.63 11.37 24.07
N LYS A 93 -29.12 10.12 24.13
CA LYS A 93 -29.78 8.81 23.97
C LYS A 93 -30.18 8.28 22.58
N GLY A 94 -29.74 7.03 22.35
CA GLY A 94 -30.07 6.14 21.24
C GLY A 94 -28.90 6.12 20.25
N GLU A 95 -28.06 5.11 20.16
CA GLU A 95 -28.28 3.67 20.27
C GLU A 95 -26.90 3.03 20.50
N GLU A 96 -26.88 1.86 21.11
CA GLU A 96 -25.68 1.13 21.52
C GLU A 96 -24.73 0.88 20.34
N THR A 97 -23.75 1.74 20.09
CA THR A 97 -22.60 1.34 19.28
C THR A 97 -21.71 0.51 20.19
N HIS A 98 -21.71 -0.80 19.93
CA HIS A 98 -20.83 -1.78 20.55
C HIS A 98 -19.45 -1.21 20.92
N PRO A 99 -18.78 -1.71 21.98
CA PRO A 99 -17.38 -1.36 22.24
C PRO A 99 -16.42 -1.71 21.07
N ASP A 100 -16.91 -2.53 20.13
CA ASP A 100 -16.32 -2.82 18.82
C ASP A 100 -16.52 -1.67 17.84
N GLY A 101 -15.52 -1.44 16.98
CA GLY A 101 -15.56 -0.39 15.97
C GLY A 101 -16.78 -0.44 15.03
N ASP A 102 -16.89 0.57 14.18
CA ASP A 102 -17.99 0.67 13.23
C ASP A 102 -17.86 -0.43 12.16
N PRO A 103 -18.88 -1.30 11.97
CA PRO A 103 -18.84 -2.35 10.96
C PRO A 103 -18.72 -1.82 9.53
N GLU A 104 -19.07 -0.56 9.26
CA GLU A 104 -18.95 0.06 7.93
C GLU A 104 -17.55 0.63 7.65
N LEU A 105 -16.72 0.82 8.69
CA LEU A 105 -15.39 1.43 8.57
C LEU A 105 -14.29 0.40 8.85
N LEU A 106 -13.74 -0.17 7.79
CA LEU A 106 -12.66 -1.17 7.86
C LEU A 106 -11.29 -0.57 7.49
N ASN A 107 -10.28 -0.84 8.31
CA ASN A 107 -8.87 -0.59 8.02
C ASN A 107 -8.20 -1.87 7.52
N ASP A 108 -8.19 -2.04 6.21
CA ASP A 108 -7.60 -3.18 5.51
C ASP A 108 -6.11 -2.98 5.16
N SER A 109 -5.46 -1.96 5.73
CA SER A 109 -4.07 -1.61 5.41
C SER A 109 -3.09 -2.78 5.58
N GLU A 110 -3.23 -3.57 6.65
CA GLU A 110 -2.36 -4.74 6.91
C GLU A 110 -2.62 -5.87 5.89
N PHE A 111 -3.89 -6.10 5.56
CA PHE A 111 -4.30 -7.09 4.57
C PHE A 111 -3.82 -6.71 3.16
N TYR A 112 -3.97 -5.44 2.78
CA TYR A 112 -3.48 -4.91 1.51
C TYR A 112 -1.94 -5.02 1.40
N GLN A 113 -1.21 -4.73 2.48
CA GLN A 113 0.24 -4.94 2.52
C GLN A 113 0.63 -6.41 2.35
N GLN A 114 -0.15 -7.33 2.93
CA GLN A 114 0.10 -8.77 2.79
C GLN A 114 -0.17 -9.25 1.36
N LEU A 115 -1.25 -8.79 0.72
CA LEU A 115 -1.51 -9.05 -0.71
C LEU A 115 -0.39 -8.52 -1.61
N LEU A 116 0.10 -7.31 -1.33
CA LEU A 116 1.25 -6.76 -2.05
C LEU A 116 2.51 -7.59 -1.86
N LYS A 117 2.80 -8.03 -0.62
CA LYS A 117 3.95 -8.89 -0.32
C LYS A 117 3.86 -10.22 -1.06
N GLU A 118 2.70 -10.87 -1.03
CA GLU A 118 2.46 -12.11 -1.78
C GLU A 118 2.59 -11.90 -3.28
N PHE A 119 2.06 -10.80 -3.81
CA PHE A 119 2.23 -10.42 -5.20
C PHE A 119 3.71 -10.30 -5.58
N PHE A 120 4.52 -9.62 -4.77
CA PHE A 120 5.96 -9.50 -5.04
C PHE A 120 6.73 -10.81 -4.89
N GLU A 121 6.35 -11.69 -3.96
CA GLU A 121 6.99 -13.00 -3.79
C GLU A 121 6.66 -13.98 -4.94
N ASN A 122 5.49 -13.83 -5.57
CA ASN A 122 5.05 -14.65 -6.69
C ASN A 122 5.42 -14.06 -8.07
N VAL A 123 5.81 -12.78 -8.13
CA VAL A 123 6.31 -12.14 -9.35
C VAL A 123 7.77 -12.52 -9.56
N ASP A 124 8.05 -13.21 -10.67
CA ASP A 124 9.42 -13.54 -11.05
C ASP A 124 10.15 -12.25 -11.49
N PRO A 125 11.23 -11.82 -10.81
CA PRO A 125 11.93 -10.56 -11.11
C PRO A 125 12.52 -10.53 -12.53
N SER A 126 12.60 -11.68 -13.21
CA SER A 126 13.06 -11.78 -14.59
C SER A 126 11.94 -11.71 -15.63
N SER A 127 10.65 -11.90 -15.29
CA SER A 127 9.59 -12.10 -16.30
C SER A 127 8.60 -10.93 -16.45
N THR A 128 8.53 -9.98 -15.51
CA THR A 128 7.57 -8.88 -15.59
C THR A 128 8.25 -7.51 -15.49
N GLU A 129 8.82 -7.03 -16.60
CA GLU A 129 9.31 -5.64 -16.72
C GLU A 129 8.26 -4.61 -16.26
N THR A 130 6.99 -4.87 -16.54
CA THR A 130 5.87 -3.96 -16.25
C THR A 130 5.67 -3.67 -14.76
N THR A 131 5.85 -4.67 -13.90
CA THR A 131 5.71 -4.51 -12.43
C THR A 131 6.91 -3.74 -11.86
N PHE A 132 8.11 -4.03 -12.33
CA PHE A 132 9.34 -3.34 -11.96
C PHE A 132 9.30 -1.85 -12.34
N TYR A 133 8.84 -1.52 -13.55
CA TYR A 133 8.67 -0.14 -14.00
C TYR A 133 7.57 0.60 -13.22
N ALA A 134 6.48 -0.06 -12.83
CA ALA A 134 5.44 0.54 -11.98
C ALA A 134 5.99 0.92 -10.60
N LEU A 135 6.77 0.03 -9.97
CA LEU A 135 7.42 0.29 -8.67
C LEU A 135 8.42 1.44 -8.74
N LYS A 136 9.23 1.49 -9.80
CA LYS A 136 10.20 2.57 -10.02
C LYS A 136 9.52 3.94 -10.22
N ARG A 137 8.28 3.98 -10.72
CA ARG A 137 7.48 5.21 -10.83
C ARG A 137 6.80 5.60 -9.53
N LEU A 138 6.45 4.64 -8.68
CA LEU A 138 5.86 4.87 -7.35
C LEU A 138 6.87 5.40 -6.33
N GLN A 139 8.18 5.20 -6.56
CA GLN A 139 9.20 5.85 -5.75
C GLN A 139 9.10 7.37 -5.88
N THR A 140 8.71 8.03 -4.79
CA THR A 140 8.63 9.48 -4.73
C THR A 140 10.02 10.07 -4.92
N LYS A 141 10.29 10.57 -6.12
CA LYS A 141 11.52 11.32 -6.38
C LYS A 141 11.51 12.55 -5.47
N LYS A 142 12.58 12.73 -4.68
CA LYS A 142 12.79 13.94 -3.89
C LYS A 142 12.84 15.12 -4.86
N ARG A 143 11.72 15.85 -4.95
CA ARG A 143 11.63 17.06 -5.77
C ARG A 143 12.40 18.16 -5.07
N LYS A 144 13.14 18.96 -5.84
CA LYS A 144 13.79 20.16 -5.34
C LYS A 144 12.73 21.00 -4.62
N ILE A 145 13.07 21.49 -3.44
CA ILE A 145 12.21 22.43 -2.71
C ILE A 145 12.11 23.68 -3.58
N VAL A 146 10.97 23.84 -4.24
CA VAL A 146 10.62 24.98 -5.09
C VAL A 146 9.60 25.79 -4.32
N ASP A 147 9.79 27.10 -4.27
CA ASP A 147 8.82 28.04 -3.72
C ASP A 147 7.51 27.95 -4.53
N ARG A 148 6.57 27.11 -4.07
CA ARG A 148 5.27 26.90 -4.73
C ARG A 148 4.44 28.18 -4.79
N ARG A 149 4.71 29.13 -3.88
CA ARG A 149 4.04 30.43 -3.79
C ARG A 149 4.68 31.50 -4.68
N ALA A 150 5.87 31.24 -5.24
CA ALA A 150 6.47 32.10 -6.24
C ALA A 150 5.81 31.99 -7.63
N SER A 151 5.02 30.94 -7.87
CA SER A 151 4.29 30.79 -9.14
C SER A 151 3.12 31.77 -9.26
N LYS A 152 2.94 32.36 -10.45
CA LYS A 152 1.79 33.18 -10.89
C LYS A 152 1.26 34.21 -9.87
N SER A 153 1.98 35.32 -9.69
CA SER A 153 1.52 36.52 -8.95
C SER A 153 1.06 36.30 -7.50
N ARG A 154 1.35 35.16 -6.88
CA ARG A 154 1.04 34.88 -5.46
C ARG A 154 2.09 35.45 -4.50
N LYS A 155 3.23 35.89 -5.04
CA LYS A 155 4.29 36.62 -4.34
C LYS A 155 4.29 38.06 -4.82
N ILE A 156 4.18 39.01 -3.89
CA ILE A 156 4.29 40.44 -4.20
C ILE A 156 5.72 40.72 -4.67
N ARG A 157 5.84 41.36 -5.82
CA ARG A 157 7.11 41.80 -6.39
C ARG A 157 7.06 43.30 -6.58
N TYR A 158 8.08 43.98 -6.05
CA TYR A 158 8.25 45.42 -6.23
C TYR A 158 8.86 45.69 -7.60
N THR A 159 8.05 45.55 -8.65
CA THR A 159 8.41 45.92 -10.02
C THR A 159 7.61 47.14 -10.43
N VAL A 160 8.27 48.15 -10.99
CA VAL A 160 7.60 49.32 -11.54
C VAL A 160 6.88 48.91 -12.83
N HIS A 161 5.59 49.24 -12.96
CA HIS A 161 4.79 48.91 -14.14
C HIS A 161 4.49 50.19 -14.90
N GLU A 162 5.10 50.38 -16.07
CA GLU A 162 5.08 51.64 -16.83
C GLU A 162 3.68 52.20 -17.09
N LYS A 163 2.71 51.33 -17.43
CA LYS A 163 1.33 51.74 -17.77
C LYS A 163 0.54 52.35 -16.61
N ILE A 164 0.93 52.08 -15.36
CA ILE A 164 0.26 52.62 -14.16
C ILE A 164 1.09 53.73 -13.49
N VAL A 165 2.28 54.03 -14.00
CA VAL A 165 3.06 55.19 -13.57
C VAL A 165 2.28 56.46 -13.91
N ASN A 166 2.16 57.37 -12.94
CA ASN A 166 1.42 58.63 -13.09
C ASN A 166 -0.06 58.46 -13.49
N PHE A 167 -0.68 57.32 -13.20
CA PHE A 167 -2.09 57.08 -13.56
C PHE A 167 -3.06 58.07 -12.88
N MET A 168 -2.69 58.58 -11.70
CA MET A 168 -3.46 59.61 -10.99
C MET A 168 -2.54 60.66 -10.39
N ALA A 169 -2.98 61.92 -10.41
CA ALA A 169 -2.32 62.99 -9.68
C ALA A 169 -2.57 62.85 -8.16
N PRO A 170 -1.57 63.10 -7.31
CA PRO A 170 -1.76 63.11 -5.86
C PRO A 170 -2.84 64.14 -5.47
N ARG A 171 -3.83 63.70 -4.69
CA ARG A 171 -4.85 64.59 -4.13
C ARG A 171 -4.57 64.80 -2.64
N PRO A 172 -4.59 66.05 -2.14
CA PRO A 172 -4.40 66.31 -0.73
C PRO A 172 -5.56 65.69 0.06
N MET A 173 -5.23 64.88 1.06
CA MET A 173 -6.21 64.35 2.01
C MET A 173 -6.46 65.40 3.10
N ASN A 174 -7.71 65.86 3.23
CA ASN A 174 -8.11 66.72 4.35
C ASN A 174 -8.29 65.87 5.60
N ILE A 175 -7.21 65.70 6.36
CA ILE A 175 -7.20 64.96 7.61
C ILE A 175 -7.77 65.89 8.71
N PRO A 176 -8.84 65.50 9.41
CA PRO A 176 -9.37 66.30 10.51
C PRO A 176 -8.30 66.54 11.60
N PRO A 177 -8.26 67.74 12.21
CA PRO A 177 -7.24 68.08 13.21
C PRO A 177 -7.29 67.21 14.47
N MET A 178 -8.41 66.52 14.72
CA MET A 178 -8.58 65.56 15.83
C MET A 178 -8.00 64.17 15.54
N ALA A 179 -7.74 63.83 14.27
CA ALA A 179 -7.39 62.48 13.86
C ALA A 179 -6.12 61.92 14.53
N PRO A 180 -5.03 62.70 14.71
CA PRO A 180 -3.84 62.20 15.42
C PRO A 180 -4.15 61.74 16.84
N LYS A 181 -4.96 62.51 17.58
CA LYS A 181 -5.37 62.19 18.96
C LYS A 181 -6.25 60.94 19.03
N VAL A 182 -7.07 60.71 18.00
CA VAL A 182 -7.89 59.50 17.90
C VAL A 182 -7.02 58.29 17.57
N PHE A 183 -6.07 58.41 16.64
CA PHE A 183 -5.18 57.29 16.30
C PHE A 183 -4.29 56.86 17.47
N GLU A 184 -3.84 57.80 18.28
CA GLU A 184 -3.08 57.51 19.51
C GLU A 184 -3.89 56.70 20.54
N ASN A 185 -5.21 56.90 20.58
CA ASN A 185 -6.08 56.29 21.60
C ASN A 185 -7.08 55.27 21.04
N LEU A 186 -6.95 54.89 19.76
CA LEU A 186 -7.95 54.11 19.03
C LEU A 186 -8.22 52.72 19.64
N PHE A 187 -7.17 52.12 20.22
CA PHE A 187 -7.23 50.78 20.84
C PHE A 187 -6.91 50.79 22.34
N GLY A 188 -6.94 51.97 22.99
CA GLY A 188 -6.68 52.09 24.43
C GLY A 188 -5.22 51.83 24.87
N LEU A 189 -4.32 51.58 23.92
CA LEU A 189 -2.89 51.38 24.16
C LEU A 189 -2.19 52.74 24.16
N LYS A 190 -1.99 53.31 25.35
CA LYS A 190 -1.12 54.49 25.52
C LYS A 190 0.30 54.06 25.15
N ALA A 191 0.75 54.35 23.92
CA ALA A 191 2.15 54.19 23.57
C ALA A 191 2.95 55.16 24.46
N GLN A 192 3.67 54.64 25.46
CA GLN A 192 4.62 55.45 26.20
C GLN A 192 5.65 55.95 25.19
N LYS A 193 5.64 57.26 24.94
CA LYS A 193 6.62 57.92 24.10
C LYS A 193 7.98 57.73 24.76
N SER A 194 8.78 56.77 24.28
CA SER A 194 10.16 56.64 24.70
C SER A 194 10.87 57.93 24.33
N SER A 195 11.22 58.73 25.33
CA SER A 195 12.11 59.87 25.20
C SER A 195 13.47 59.37 24.74
N VAL A 196 13.68 59.35 23.43
CA VAL A 196 15.03 59.37 22.88
C VAL A 196 15.22 60.79 22.39
N ASP A 197 15.86 61.56 23.26
CA ASP A 197 16.32 62.92 23.01
C ASP A 197 17.40 62.94 21.92
N SER A 198 17.34 64.02 21.13
CA SER A 198 18.39 64.64 20.29
C SER A 198 18.84 63.92 19.02
#